data_AF-A0A2T4LNM5-F1
#
_entry.id   AF-A0A2T4LNM5-F1
#
_cell.length_a   1.000
_cell.length_b   1.000
_cell.length_c   1.000
_cell.angle_alpha   90.00
_cell.angle_beta   90.00
_cell.angle_gamma   90.00
#
_symmetry.space_group_name_H-M   'P 1'
#
loop_
_entity.id
_entity.type
_entity.pdbx_description
1 polymer ?
#
loop_
_entity_poly.entity_id
_entity_poly.type
_entity_poly.pdbx_seq_one_letter_code
_entity_poly.pdbx_strand_id
1 'polypeptide(L)'
;PNNKQQALVIEGSKVLANKVGMAPGMLVDYNDKKVVLLPGPPKEMQPMAKNELLPYFLDGEKSIYSESLRFAGIGESRVETELMDLIDNQSNPTIAPLAGSHEVNIRLTANAHSKAECVALIAPIKQEILNRLGDYYYGSNEITLAEAFMQQITHSFALYDG
;
A
#
# COMPACT_ATOMS: atom_id res chain seq x y z
N PRO A 1 -26.02 24.38 18.06
CA PRO A 1 -25.50 23.72 19.28
C PRO A 1 -24.45 22.65 18.99
N ASN A 2 -24.77 21.69 18.09
CA ASN A 2 -23.92 20.53 17.77
C ASN A 2 -22.56 20.92 17.16
N ASN A 3 -22.53 21.88 16.23
CA ASN A 3 -21.29 22.31 15.56
C ASN A 3 -20.32 23.05 16.51
N LYS A 4 -20.81 23.67 17.59
CA LYS A 4 -19.94 24.32 18.59
C LYS A 4 -19.21 23.29 19.45
N GLN A 5 -19.84 22.15 19.72
CA GLN A 5 -19.19 21.04 20.43
C GLN A 5 -18.10 20.39 19.56
N GLN A 6 -18.31 20.36 18.24
CA GLN A 6 -17.29 19.89 17.29
C GLN A 6 -16.07 20.82 17.17
N ALA A 7 -16.14 22.06 17.69
CA ALA A 7 -15.03 23.00 17.71
C ALA A 7 -14.21 22.95 19.02
N LEU A 8 -14.57 22.08 19.97
CA LEU A 8 -13.81 21.87 21.19
C LEU A 8 -12.50 21.15 20.85
N VAL A 9 -11.40 21.69 21.36
CA VAL A 9 -10.07 21.12 21.19
C VAL A 9 -9.45 20.86 22.56
N ILE A 10 -8.60 19.84 22.63
CA ILE A 10 -7.84 19.52 23.83
C ILE A 10 -6.82 20.66 24.05
N GLU A 11 -6.76 21.18 25.28
CA GLU A 11 -5.79 22.21 25.62
C GLU A 11 -4.35 21.72 25.37
N GLY A 12 -3.52 22.56 24.74
CA GLY A 12 -2.16 22.21 24.36
C GLY A 12 -2.05 21.30 23.12
N SER A 13 -3.16 20.92 22.48
CA SER A 13 -3.11 20.17 21.22
C SER A 13 -2.73 21.06 20.04
N LYS A 14 -2.08 20.48 19.04
CA LYS A 14 -1.96 21.06 17.71
C LYS A 14 -3.22 20.75 16.93
N VAL A 15 -3.92 21.79 16.48
CA VAL A 15 -5.14 21.67 15.69
C VAL A 15 -4.78 21.35 14.25
N LEU A 16 -5.39 20.31 13.69
CA LEU A 16 -5.25 19.89 12.29
C LEU A 16 -6.47 20.36 11.52
N ALA A 17 -6.28 21.23 10.53
CA ALA A 17 -7.40 21.87 9.85
C ALA A 17 -8.21 20.87 9.00
N ASN A 18 -9.52 20.81 9.22
CA ASN A 18 -10.43 20.08 8.34
C ASN A 18 -10.96 21.01 7.25
N LYS A 19 -10.50 20.84 6.02
CA LYS A 19 -10.97 21.64 4.87
C LYS A 19 -12.23 21.07 4.21
N VAL A 20 -12.66 19.88 4.61
CA VAL A 20 -13.73 19.10 3.95
C VAL A 20 -14.94 18.89 4.87
N GLY A 21 -14.76 19.08 6.19
CA GLY A 21 -15.84 19.03 7.18
C GLY A 21 -15.59 19.95 8.37
N MET A 22 -16.43 19.82 9.39
CA MET A 22 -16.49 20.81 10.49
C MET A 22 -15.64 20.45 11.71
N ALA A 23 -15.38 19.16 11.94
CA ALA A 23 -14.62 18.70 13.10
C ALA A 23 -13.11 18.75 12.79
N PRO A 24 -12.30 19.54 13.52
CA PRO A 24 -10.86 19.56 13.34
C PRO A 24 -10.24 18.26 13.89
N GLY A 25 -9.08 17.90 13.35
CA GLY A 25 -8.22 16.91 13.99
C GLY A 25 -7.37 17.54 15.09
N MET A 26 -6.77 16.70 15.93
CA MET A 26 -5.89 17.14 17.02
C MET A 26 -4.69 16.21 17.13
N LEU A 27 -3.51 16.79 17.36
CA LEU A 27 -2.29 16.07 17.70
C LEU A 27 -1.86 16.50 19.10
N VAL A 28 -1.71 15.52 20.01
CA VAL A 28 -1.32 15.72 21.41
C VAL A 28 -0.01 14.98 21.67
N ASP A 29 0.98 15.68 22.20
CA ASP A 29 2.18 15.08 22.76
C ASP A 29 1.94 14.75 24.24
N TYR A 30 1.99 13.47 24.60
CA TYR A 30 1.74 12.99 25.96
C TYR A 30 2.71 11.86 26.34
N ASN A 31 3.58 12.08 27.33
CA ASN A 31 4.56 11.11 27.84
C ASN A 31 5.40 10.45 26.72
N ASP A 32 6.06 11.27 25.88
CA ASP A 32 6.84 10.85 24.71
C ASP A 32 6.05 10.07 23.65
N LYS A 33 4.72 10.08 23.71
CA LYS A 33 3.82 9.50 22.71
C LYS A 33 3.04 10.58 22.01
N LYS A 34 2.77 10.35 20.72
CA LYS A 34 1.89 11.18 19.91
C LYS A 34 0.51 10.51 19.85
N VAL A 35 -0.51 11.20 20.35
CA VAL A 35 -1.91 10.79 20.24
C VAL A 35 -2.58 11.65 19.20
N VAL A 36 -3.24 11.02 18.22
CA VAL A 36 -3.89 11.72 17.11
C VAL A 36 -5.39 11.44 17.13
N LEU A 37 -6.18 12.50 17.07
CA LEU A 37 -7.62 12.44 16.86
C LEU A 37 -7.92 12.94 15.45
N LEU A 38 -8.59 12.11 14.66
CA LEU A 38 -9.01 12.41 13.29
C LEU A 38 -10.53 12.23 13.14
N PRO A 39 -11.16 12.89 12.17
CA PRO A 39 -12.57 12.69 11.88
C PRO A 39 -12.83 11.27 11.40
N GLY A 40 -14.02 10.73 11.70
CA GLY A 40 -14.43 9.38 11.29
C GLY A 40 -14.61 9.19 9.78
N PRO A 41 -15.26 10.12 9.06
CA PRO A 41 -15.49 9.98 7.61
C PRO A 41 -14.17 9.92 6.82
N PRO A 42 -13.93 8.86 6.01
CA PRO A 42 -12.69 8.74 5.23
C PRO A 42 -12.41 9.92 4.30
N LYS A 43 -13.47 10.52 3.73
CA LYS A 43 -13.38 11.69 2.85
C LYS A 43 -12.83 12.94 3.56
N GLU A 44 -12.97 13.02 4.88
CA GLU A 44 -12.39 14.10 5.70
C GLU A 44 -11.04 13.68 6.29
N MET A 45 -10.96 12.44 6.78
CA MET A 45 -9.79 11.88 7.45
C MET A 45 -8.56 11.83 6.55
N GLN A 46 -8.70 11.28 5.33
CA GLN A 46 -7.58 11.08 4.41
C GLN A 46 -6.86 12.38 3.99
N PRO A 47 -7.58 13.43 3.52
CA PRO A 47 -6.91 14.68 3.16
C PRO A 47 -6.31 15.39 4.38
N MET A 48 -6.94 15.33 5.55
CA MET A 48 -6.39 15.89 6.78
C MET A 48 -5.11 15.17 7.20
N ALA A 49 -5.13 13.83 7.20
CA ALA A 49 -3.95 13.05 7.52
C ALA A 49 -2.79 13.40 6.56
N LYS A 50 -3.07 13.40 5.26
CA LYS A 50 -2.05 13.68 4.24
C LYS A 50 -1.44 15.07 4.35
N ASN A 51 -2.27 16.10 4.52
CA ASN A 51 -1.84 17.49 4.38
C ASN A 51 -1.45 18.14 5.72
N GLU A 52 -2.08 17.72 6.82
CA GLU A 52 -1.92 18.36 8.13
C GLU A 52 -1.16 17.45 9.11
N LEU A 53 -1.40 16.13 9.11
CA LEU A 53 -0.78 15.21 10.08
C LEU A 53 0.61 14.73 9.66
N LEU A 54 0.73 14.18 8.45
CA LEU A 54 1.96 13.54 7.97
C LEU A 54 3.21 14.45 8.05
N PRO A 55 3.15 15.78 7.83
CA PRO A 55 4.30 16.66 8.00
C PRO A 55 4.94 16.64 9.40
N TYR A 56 4.23 16.17 10.43
CA TYR A 56 4.78 16.02 11.79
C TYR A 56 5.52 14.70 12.04
N PHE A 57 5.44 13.75 11.11
CA PHE A 57 6.05 12.43 11.20
C PHE A 57 7.05 12.16 10.07
N LEU A 58 6.87 12.83 8.94
CA LEU A 58 7.72 12.72 7.78
C LEU A 58 8.74 13.86 7.85
N ASP A 59 9.84 13.66 8.58
CA ASP A 59 11.02 14.54 8.55
C ASP A 59 11.81 14.41 7.21
N GLY A 60 11.09 14.34 6.08
CA GLY A 60 11.64 14.50 4.74
C GLY A 60 12.52 13.38 4.19
N GLU A 61 12.92 12.38 4.97
CA GLU A 61 14.00 11.49 4.53
C GLU A 61 13.61 10.08 4.10
N LYS A 62 12.34 9.66 4.22
CA LYS A 62 11.95 8.27 3.92
C LYS A 62 10.72 8.19 3.03
N SER A 63 10.94 7.76 1.79
CA SER A 63 9.95 7.32 0.83
C SER A 63 9.64 5.84 1.05
N ILE A 64 8.35 5.50 1.13
CA ILE A 64 7.88 4.12 1.10
C ILE A 64 7.26 3.89 -0.28
N TYR A 65 7.69 2.83 -0.96
CA TYR A 65 7.11 2.41 -2.22
C TYR A 65 6.82 0.92 -2.18
N SER A 66 5.66 0.56 -2.72
CA SER A 66 5.22 -0.83 -2.82
C SER A 66 4.91 -1.18 -4.27
N GLU A 67 5.31 -2.37 -4.67
CA GLU A 67 4.95 -2.99 -5.94
C GLU A 67 4.24 -4.32 -5.65
N SER A 68 3.07 -4.53 -6.24
CA SER A 68 2.31 -5.77 -6.07
C SER A 68 2.46 -6.65 -7.31
N LEU A 69 3.16 -7.77 -7.21
CA LEU A 69 3.30 -8.75 -8.28
C LEU A 69 2.06 -9.65 -8.29
N ARG A 70 1.50 -9.92 -9.47
CA ARG A 70 0.25 -10.67 -9.65
C ARG A 70 0.51 -12.03 -10.30
N PHE A 71 -0.04 -13.08 -9.71
CA PHE A 71 0.14 -14.46 -10.17
C PHE A 71 -1.22 -15.18 -10.29
N ALA A 72 -1.36 -15.97 -11.35
CA ALA A 72 -2.53 -16.81 -11.60
C ALA A 72 -2.10 -18.26 -11.86
N GLY A 73 -2.95 -19.23 -11.51
CA GLY A 73 -2.68 -20.65 -11.74
C GLY A 73 -1.72 -21.31 -10.74
N ILE A 74 -1.38 -20.63 -9.64
CA ILE A 74 -0.60 -21.17 -8.52
C ILE A 74 -1.37 -21.01 -7.20
N GLY A 75 -1.33 -22.04 -6.35
CA GLY A 75 -1.96 -22.02 -5.03
C GLY A 75 -1.08 -21.38 -3.96
N GLU A 76 -1.72 -20.83 -2.92
CA GLU A 76 -1.07 -20.10 -1.82
C GLU A 76 0.04 -20.90 -1.13
N SER A 77 -0.24 -22.14 -0.71
CA SER A 77 0.74 -22.97 -0.01
C SER A 77 2.00 -23.22 -0.83
N ARG A 78 1.87 -23.29 -2.17
CA ARG A 78 3.04 -23.44 -3.05
C ARG A 78 3.84 -22.15 -3.14
N VAL A 79 3.17 -20.99 -3.26
CA VAL A 79 3.85 -19.68 -3.23
C VAL A 79 4.62 -19.50 -1.92
N GLU A 80 4.01 -19.81 -0.78
CA GLU A 80 4.68 -19.72 0.52
C GLU A 80 5.90 -20.64 0.58
N THR A 81 5.77 -21.90 0.15
CA THR A 81 6.87 -22.87 0.17
C THR A 81 8.04 -22.41 -0.71
N GLU A 82 7.79 -21.92 -1.92
CA GLU A 82 8.81 -21.51 -2.89
C GLU A 82 9.54 -20.21 -2.48
N LEU A 83 8.94 -19.41 -1.59
CA LEU A 83 9.46 -18.11 -1.18
C LEU A 83 9.84 -18.03 0.31
N MET A 84 9.67 -19.12 1.06
CA MET A 84 9.87 -19.16 2.51
C MET A 84 11.25 -18.64 2.91
N ASP A 85 12.30 -19.06 2.21
CA ASP A 85 13.67 -18.60 2.45
C ASP A 85 13.85 -17.10 2.19
N LEU A 86 13.21 -16.55 1.15
CA LEU A 86 13.25 -15.11 0.88
C LEU A 86 12.51 -14.32 1.96
N ILE A 87 11.38 -14.85 2.42
CA ILE A 87 10.55 -14.25 3.48
C ILE A 87 11.28 -14.31 4.82
N ASP A 88 11.91 -15.42 5.18
CA ASP A 88 12.63 -15.60 6.45
C ASP A 88 13.90 -14.73 6.52
N ASN A 89 14.54 -14.47 5.37
CA ASN A 89 15.75 -13.65 5.28
C ASN A 89 15.46 -12.19 4.86
N GLN A 90 14.19 -11.79 4.77
CA GLN A 90 13.83 -10.45 4.32
C GLN A 90 14.28 -9.37 5.31
N SER A 91 14.49 -8.17 4.80
CA SER A 91 14.68 -6.98 5.62
C SER A 91 14.02 -5.78 4.96
N ASN A 92 14.72 -5.15 4.03
CA ASN A 92 14.22 -4.09 3.17
C ASN A 92 14.67 -4.39 1.73
N PRO A 93 13.76 -4.72 0.80
CA PRO A 93 12.29 -4.63 0.91
C PRO A 93 11.67 -5.77 1.74
N THR A 94 10.46 -5.53 2.25
CA THR A 94 9.60 -6.57 2.83
C THR A 94 8.81 -7.29 1.74
N ILE A 95 8.58 -8.58 1.93
CA ILE A 95 7.87 -9.50 1.04
C ILE A 95 6.62 -9.99 1.78
N ALA A 96 5.45 -9.67 1.25
CA ALA A 96 4.17 -10.07 1.83
C ALA A 96 3.30 -10.78 0.79
N PRO A 97 3.18 -12.11 0.84
CA PRO A 97 2.15 -12.85 0.13
C PRO A 97 0.75 -12.42 0.60
N LEU A 98 -0.17 -12.24 -0.34
CA LEU A 98 -1.56 -11.87 -0.11
C LEU A 98 -2.46 -12.78 -0.93
N ALA A 99 -3.21 -13.60 -0.21
CA ALA A 99 -4.24 -14.47 -0.73
C ALA A 99 -5.40 -13.69 -1.35
N GLY A 100 -5.85 -14.13 -2.53
CA GLY A 100 -7.05 -13.65 -3.21
C GLY A 100 -7.86 -14.83 -3.74
N SER A 101 -9.10 -14.57 -4.17
CA SER A 101 -9.93 -15.61 -4.80
C SER A 101 -9.37 -15.96 -6.18
N HIS A 102 -8.70 -17.12 -6.30
CA HIS A 102 -8.12 -17.69 -7.53
C HIS A 102 -6.81 -17.04 -8.04
N GLU A 103 -6.30 -16.03 -7.33
CA GLU A 103 -5.06 -15.33 -7.66
C GLU A 103 -4.23 -15.11 -6.39
N VAL A 104 -2.91 -15.12 -6.55
CA VAL A 104 -1.98 -14.81 -5.44
C VAL A 104 -1.23 -13.53 -5.78
N ASN A 105 -1.15 -12.62 -4.81
CA ASN A 105 -0.42 -11.37 -4.96
C ASN A 105 0.78 -11.36 -4.02
N ILE A 106 1.94 -10.92 -4.50
CA ILE A 106 3.12 -10.72 -3.65
C ILE A 106 3.42 -9.24 -3.62
N ARG A 107 3.26 -8.62 -2.46
CA ARG A 107 3.57 -7.21 -2.25
C ARG A 107 4.99 -7.05 -1.76
N LEU A 108 5.79 -6.34 -2.54
CA LEU A 108 7.14 -5.92 -2.19
C LEU A 108 7.09 -4.47 -1.72
N THR A 109 7.58 -4.18 -0.52
CA THR A 109 7.58 -2.82 0.04
C THR A 109 8.99 -2.41 0.46
N ALA A 110 9.51 -1.36 -0.15
CA ALA A 110 10.80 -0.77 0.20
C ALA A 110 10.63 0.58 0.91
N ASN A 111 11.56 0.87 1.81
CA ASN A 111 11.69 2.14 2.50
C ASN A 111 13.12 2.70 2.25
N ALA A 112 13.24 3.86 1.60
CA ALA A 112 14.52 4.48 1.24
C ALA A 112 14.37 6.01 1.12
N HIS A 113 15.39 6.74 0.71
CA HIS A 113 15.33 8.21 0.66
C HIS A 113 14.54 8.75 -0.54
N SER A 114 14.32 7.92 -1.55
CA SER A 114 13.56 8.27 -2.74
C SER A 114 12.82 7.09 -3.32
N LYS A 115 11.76 7.36 -4.11
CA LYS A 115 11.05 6.31 -4.84
C LYS A 115 11.98 5.53 -5.77
N ALA A 116 12.95 6.19 -6.39
CA ALA A 116 13.91 5.54 -7.29
C ALA A 116 14.79 4.52 -6.54
N GLU A 117 15.27 4.87 -5.36
CA GLU A 117 15.99 3.93 -4.49
C GLU A 117 15.11 2.76 -4.06
N CYS A 118 13.84 3.02 -3.70
CA CYS A 118 12.92 1.95 -3.35
C CYS A 118 12.70 0.97 -4.52
N VAL A 119 12.55 1.48 -5.74
CA VAL A 119 12.44 0.65 -6.95
C VAL A 119 13.71 -0.16 -7.17
N ALA A 120 14.89 0.45 -6.97
CA ALA A 120 16.17 -0.24 -7.10
C ALA A 120 16.35 -1.37 -6.06
N LEU A 121 15.83 -1.19 -4.84
CA LEU A 121 15.81 -2.22 -3.79
C LEU A 121 14.83 -3.35 -4.10
N ILE A 122 13.67 -3.03 -4.69
CA ILE A 122 12.66 -4.02 -5.09
C ILE A 122 13.12 -4.87 -6.27
N ALA A 123 13.79 -4.28 -7.25
CA ALA A 123 14.18 -4.94 -8.50
C ALA A 123 14.88 -6.30 -8.35
N PRO A 124 15.93 -6.48 -7.52
CA PRO A 124 16.60 -7.77 -7.37
C PRO A 124 15.70 -8.84 -6.75
N ILE A 125 14.89 -8.47 -5.74
CA ILE A 125 13.97 -9.40 -5.09
C ILE A 125 12.84 -9.79 -6.04
N LYS A 126 12.31 -8.84 -6.81
CA LYS A 126 11.34 -9.10 -7.87
C LYS A 126 11.92 -10.09 -8.88
N GLN A 127 13.15 -9.88 -9.34
CA GLN A 127 13.77 -10.77 -10.32
C GLN A 127 13.91 -12.20 -9.78
N GLU A 128 14.31 -12.36 -8.51
CA GLU A 128 14.41 -13.67 -7.89
C GLU A 128 13.05 -14.37 -7.77
N ILE A 129 11.99 -13.64 -7.39
CA ILE A 129 10.63 -14.17 -7.36
C ILE A 129 10.19 -14.60 -8.77
N LEU A 130 10.47 -13.79 -9.80
CA LEU A 130 10.14 -14.12 -11.18
C LEU A 130 10.96 -15.30 -11.71
N ASN A 131 12.19 -15.51 -11.26
CA ASN A 131 12.96 -16.69 -11.63
C ASN A 131 12.32 -17.98 -11.10
N ARG A 132 11.66 -17.92 -9.93
CA ARG A 132 11.02 -19.08 -9.28
C ARG A 132 9.59 -19.30 -9.75
N LEU A 133 8.82 -18.22 -9.92
CA LEU A 133 7.37 -18.23 -10.13
C LEU A 133 6.92 -17.52 -11.41
N GLY A 134 7.84 -17.14 -12.29
CA GLY A 134 7.58 -16.30 -13.46
C GLY A 134 6.56 -16.86 -14.44
N ASP A 135 6.45 -18.19 -14.54
CA ASP A 135 5.45 -18.85 -15.39
C ASP A 135 4.01 -18.55 -14.98
N TYR A 136 3.80 -18.15 -13.71
CA TYR A 136 2.49 -17.79 -13.16
C TYR A 136 2.24 -16.29 -13.17
N TYR A 137 3.28 -15.48 -13.46
CA TYR A 137 3.22 -14.03 -13.38
C TYR A 137 2.49 -13.45 -14.59
N TYR A 138 1.47 -12.62 -14.34
CA TYR A 138 0.72 -11.97 -15.43
C TYR A 138 0.83 -10.44 -15.40
N GLY A 139 1.34 -9.83 -14.33
CA GLY A 139 1.48 -8.39 -14.26
C GLY A 139 1.73 -7.81 -12.87
N SER A 140 1.76 -6.48 -12.77
CA SER A 140 2.02 -5.77 -11.51
C SER A 140 0.96 -4.69 -11.20
N ASN A 141 0.80 -4.37 -9.92
CA ASN A 141 -0.08 -3.34 -9.37
C ASN A 141 -1.56 -3.62 -9.66
N GLU A 142 -2.29 -2.70 -10.28
CA GLU A 142 -3.74 -2.83 -10.47
C GLU A 142 -4.13 -3.52 -11.79
N ILE A 143 -3.16 -4.08 -12.52
CA ILE A 143 -3.47 -4.84 -13.74
C ILE A 143 -4.30 -6.08 -13.39
N THR A 144 -5.39 -6.25 -14.11
CA THR A 144 -6.24 -7.45 -14.03
C THR A 144 -5.77 -8.53 -15.00
N LEU A 145 -6.11 -9.79 -14.73
CA LEU A 145 -5.81 -10.88 -15.65
C LEU A 145 -6.41 -10.65 -17.05
N ALA A 146 -7.62 -10.09 -17.12
CA ALA A 146 -8.29 -9.75 -18.37
C ALA A 146 -7.52 -8.67 -19.15
N GLU A 147 -7.06 -7.61 -18.49
CA GLU A 147 -6.23 -6.58 -19.14
C GLU A 147 -4.89 -7.14 -19.61
N ALA A 148 -4.23 -7.95 -18.80
CA ALA A 148 -2.97 -8.61 -19.18
C ALA A 148 -3.16 -9.52 -20.41
N PHE A 149 -4.26 -10.29 -20.44
CA PHE A 149 -4.63 -11.10 -21.60
C PHE A 149 -4.88 -10.24 -22.85
N MET A 150 -5.69 -9.19 -22.73
CA MET A 150 -5.99 -8.28 -23.85
C MET A 150 -4.74 -7.61 -24.43
N GLN A 151 -3.72 -7.33 -23.62
CA GLN A 151 -2.45 -6.76 -24.09
C GLN A 151 -1.61 -7.74 -24.92
N GLN A 152 -1.78 -9.06 -24.72
CA GLN A 152 -1.06 -10.09 -25.49
C GLN A 152 -1.78 -10.51 -26.77
N ILE A 153 -3.06 -10.16 -26.92
CA ILE A 153 -3.85 -10.54 -28.08
C ILE A 153 -3.47 -9.68 -29.28
N THR A 154 -3.03 -10.35 -30.34
CA THR A 154 -2.64 -9.73 -31.62
C THR A 154 -3.68 -9.92 -32.73
N HIS A 155 -4.76 -10.65 -32.47
CA HIS A 155 -5.76 -11.04 -33.45
C HIS A 155 -7.18 -10.99 -32.88
N SER A 156 -8.17 -10.79 -33.74
CA SER A 156 -9.57 -10.78 -33.33
C SER A 156 -10.01 -12.18 -32.91
N PHE A 157 -10.71 -12.26 -31.78
CA PHE A 157 -11.37 -13.46 -31.29
C PHE A 157 -12.78 -13.09 -30.85
N ALA A 158 -13.68 -14.06 -30.86
CA ALA A 158 -15.03 -13.92 -30.34
C ALA A 158 -15.14 -14.75 -29.06
N LEU A 159 -15.56 -14.13 -27.96
CA LEU A 159 -16.01 -14.84 -26.77
C LEU A 159 -17.47 -15.20 -26.98
N TYR A 160 -17.75 -16.49 -27.10
CA TYR A 160 -19.10 -17.01 -26.98
C TYR A 160 -19.33 -17.37 -25.52
N ASP A 161 -20.16 -16.58 -24.85
CA ASP A 161 -20.76 -16.97 -23.58
C ASP A 161 -21.97 -17.86 -23.92
N GLY A 162 -21.99 -19.07 -23.38
CA GLY A 162 -22.96 -20.11 -23.71
C GLY A 162 -24.34 -19.87 -23.10
#